data_AF-A0A3D2QD17-F1
#
_entry.id   AF-A0A3D2QD17-F1
#
_cell.length_a   1.000
_cell.length_b   1.000
_cell.length_c   1.000
_cell.angle_alpha   90.00
_cell.angle_beta   90.00
_cell.angle_gamma   90.00
#
_symmetry.space_group_name_H-M   'P 1'
#
loop_
_entity.id
_entity.type
_entity.pdbx_description
1 polymer ?
#
loop_
_entity_poly.entity_id
_entity_poly.type
_entity_poly.pdbx_seq_one_letter_code
_entity_poly.pdbx_strand_id
1 'polypeptide(L)'
;IHNVGLWQTAVEKKLSVPLWADMSLNIYNTEALRFWKDAGAAGAVPSIELNMGQLEHLAKSSPLPLECLVQGPIEMMVSEYCAGGSFLGHLDKGACTFRCREPLYLHDRKDAEFRLAGDQFCRMHVLNSQDLSVVGSAAVLACMGIARLRIDGRTYDAATVRKLTALYKEALAAGPDAMENLPGTTRGHYFRGVL
;
A
#
# COMPACT_ATOMS: atom_id res chain seq x y z
N ILE A 1 -2.44 8.82 -7.70
CA ILE A 1 -1.50 9.97 -7.63
C ILE A 1 -1.04 10.08 -6.18
N HIS A 2 0.27 10.18 -5.94
CA HIS A 2 0.86 10.01 -4.62
C HIS A 2 1.24 11.32 -3.89
N ASN A 3 1.23 12.47 -4.57
CA ASN A 3 1.57 13.75 -3.97
C ASN A 3 0.80 14.91 -4.65
N VAL A 4 0.71 16.04 -3.95
CA VAL A 4 -0.08 17.21 -4.37
C VAL A 4 0.51 17.89 -5.61
N GLY A 5 1.83 17.97 -5.74
CA GLY A 5 2.47 18.61 -6.91
C GLY A 5 2.19 17.85 -8.22
N LEU A 6 2.25 16.52 -8.17
CA LEU A 6 1.90 15.66 -9.29
C LEU A 6 0.41 15.74 -9.60
N TRP A 7 -0.45 15.86 -8.57
CA TRP A 7 -1.88 16.10 -8.77
C TRP A 7 -2.14 17.36 -9.56
N GLN A 8 -1.57 18.48 -9.11
CA GLN A 8 -1.72 19.77 -9.78
C GLN A 8 -1.24 19.70 -11.23
N THR A 9 -0.07 19.09 -11.47
CA THR A 9 0.46 18.90 -12.82
C THR A 9 -0.49 18.07 -13.70
N ALA A 10 -1.09 17.01 -13.15
CA ALA A 10 -2.04 16.16 -13.87
C ALA A 10 -3.32 16.94 -14.26
N VAL A 11 -3.82 17.78 -13.36
CA VAL A 11 -4.98 18.65 -13.61
C VAL A 11 -4.65 19.71 -14.66
N GLU A 12 -3.52 20.40 -14.55
CA GLU A 12 -3.06 21.42 -15.51
C GLU A 12 -2.88 20.84 -16.92
N LYS A 13 -2.34 19.61 -17.01
CA LYS A 13 -2.18 18.88 -18.27
C LYS A 13 -3.48 18.30 -18.82
N LYS A 14 -4.60 18.41 -18.09
CA LYS A 14 -5.93 17.89 -18.47
C LYS A 14 -5.86 16.43 -18.93
N LEU A 15 -5.23 15.59 -18.12
CA LEU A 15 -5.15 14.16 -18.43
C LEU A 15 -6.57 13.59 -18.59
N SER A 16 -6.77 12.78 -19.63
CA SER A 16 -8.06 12.17 -19.96
C SER A 16 -8.42 10.97 -19.07
N VAL A 17 -7.49 10.52 -18.24
CA VAL A 17 -7.67 9.38 -17.33
C VAL A 17 -8.20 9.85 -15.97
N PRO A 18 -9.13 9.10 -15.34
CA PRO A 18 -9.60 9.41 -14.00
C PRO A 18 -8.45 9.43 -12.98
N LEU A 19 -8.34 10.51 -12.21
CA LEU A 19 -7.30 10.64 -11.19
C LEU A 19 -7.79 10.08 -9.86
N TRP A 20 -7.00 9.18 -9.27
CA TRP A 20 -7.27 8.62 -7.94
C TRP A 20 -6.32 9.21 -6.90
N ALA A 21 -6.87 9.72 -5.80
CA ALA A 21 -6.10 10.20 -4.66
C ALA A 21 -5.57 9.00 -3.88
N ASP A 22 -4.25 8.83 -3.79
CA ASP A 22 -3.67 7.61 -3.22
C ASP A 22 -3.34 7.72 -1.72
N MET A 23 -3.07 6.58 -1.09
CA MET A 23 -2.86 6.43 0.36
C MET A 23 -1.79 7.36 0.95
N SER A 24 -0.76 7.71 0.17
CA SER A 24 0.31 8.62 0.59
C SER A 24 -0.14 10.09 0.75
N LEU A 25 -1.40 10.40 0.44
CA LEU A 25 -2.02 11.72 0.66
C LEU A 25 -2.69 11.84 2.03
N ASN A 26 -2.47 10.89 2.94
CA ASN A 26 -2.91 10.91 4.35
C ASN A 26 -4.42 11.15 4.51
N ILE A 27 -5.23 10.34 3.85
CA ILE A 27 -6.70 10.45 3.89
C ILE A 27 -7.23 9.65 5.09
N TYR A 28 -7.55 10.34 6.19
CA TYR A 28 -8.05 9.75 7.45
C TYR A 28 -9.48 10.15 7.83
N ASN A 29 -10.05 11.19 7.21
CA ASN A 29 -11.35 11.73 7.59
C ASN A 29 -12.18 12.12 6.35
N THR A 30 -13.46 12.40 6.58
CA THR A 30 -14.41 12.76 5.52
C THR A 30 -14.10 14.13 4.91
N GLU A 31 -13.52 15.05 5.67
CA GLU A 31 -13.08 16.36 5.20
C GLU A 31 -11.98 16.24 4.14
N ALA A 32 -10.99 15.36 4.35
CA ALA A 32 -9.96 15.06 3.37
C ALA A 32 -10.57 14.45 2.09
N LEU A 33 -11.57 13.58 2.23
CA LEU A 33 -12.28 13.02 1.07
C LEU A 33 -13.08 14.07 0.30
N ARG A 34 -13.71 15.03 0.99
CA ARG A 34 -14.39 16.18 0.35
C ARG A 34 -13.40 17.07 -0.38
N PHE A 35 -12.27 17.39 0.25
CA PHE A 35 -11.19 18.13 -0.39
C PHE A 35 -10.75 17.48 -1.71
N TRP A 36 -10.50 16.16 -1.71
CA TRP A 36 -10.09 15.46 -2.92
C TRP A 36 -11.20 15.38 -3.97
N LYS A 37 -12.46 15.28 -3.56
CA LYS A 37 -13.59 15.36 -4.48
C LYS A 37 -13.65 16.73 -5.17
N ASP A 38 -13.53 17.80 -4.42
CA ASP A 38 -13.56 19.17 -4.93
C ASP A 38 -12.34 19.43 -5.84
N ALA A 39 -11.21 18.77 -5.56
CA ALA A 39 -10.02 18.75 -6.41
C ALA A 39 -10.16 17.88 -7.68
N GLY A 40 -11.33 17.26 -7.92
CA GLY A 40 -11.65 16.50 -9.11
C GLY A 40 -11.26 15.02 -9.06
N ALA A 41 -11.03 14.44 -7.88
CA ALA A 41 -10.70 13.03 -7.75
C ALA A 41 -11.88 12.14 -8.17
N ALA A 42 -11.59 11.10 -8.94
CA ALA A 42 -12.54 10.06 -9.29
C ALA A 42 -12.73 9.02 -8.17
N GLY A 43 -11.80 8.99 -7.22
CA GLY A 43 -11.85 8.15 -6.04
C GLY A 43 -10.62 8.32 -5.15
N ALA A 44 -10.64 7.68 -3.99
CA ALA A 44 -9.59 7.82 -2.99
C ALA A 44 -9.15 6.47 -2.42
N VAL A 45 -7.91 6.41 -1.90
CA VAL A 45 -7.38 5.29 -1.13
C VAL A 45 -7.13 5.81 0.28
N PRO A 46 -7.95 5.42 1.28
CA PRO A 46 -7.73 5.81 2.67
C PRO A 46 -6.40 5.28 3.20
N SER A 47 -5.92 5.86 4.30
CA SER A 47 -4.69 5.39 4.95
C SER A 47 -4.82 3.95 5.45
N ILE A 48 -3.74 3.17 5.30
CA ILE A 48 -3.62 1.80 5.83
C ILE A 48 -3.51 1.73 7.35
N GLU A 49 -3.40 2.88 8.00
CA GLU A 49 -3.37 3.02 9.46
C GLU A 49 -4.77 3.06 10.09
N LEU A 50 -5.82 3.20 9.27
CA LEU A 50 -7.19 3.19 9.75
C LEU A 50 -7.59 1.79 10.25
N ASN A 51 -8.34 1.75 11.34
CA ASN A 51 -9.01 0.52 11.77
C ASN A 51 -10.30 0.26 10.95
N MET A 52 -10.83 -0.95 11.03
CA MET A 52 -12.03 -1.37 10.29
C MET A 52 -13.26 -0.50 10.61
N GLY A 53 -13.43 -0.07 11.87
CA GLY A 53 -14.56 0.78 12.26
C GLY A 53 -14.46 2.20 11.68
N GLN A 54 -13.25 2.78 11.69
CA GLN A 54 -12.98 4.05 11.03
C GLN A 54 -13.17 3.96 9.52
N LEU A 55 -12.68 2.88 8.91
CA LEU A 55 -12.83 2.64 7.49
C LEU A 55 -14.29 2.47 7.09
N GLU A 56 -15.09 1.75 7.88
CA GLU A 56 -16.54 1.62 7.66
C GLU A 56 -17.26 2.97 7.76
N HIS A 57 -16.90 3.78 8.76
CA HIS A 57 -17.46 5.12 8.92
C HIS A 57 -17.12 6.01 7.71
N LEU A 58 -15.89 5.94 7.21
CA LEU A 58 -15.48 6.66 6.00
C LEU A 58 -16.22 6.15 4.78
N ALA A 59 -16.34 4.83 4.59
CA ALA A 59 -17.03 4.25 3.45
C ALA A 59 -18.49 4.72 3.38
N LYS A 60 -19.19 4.81 4.53
CA LYS A 60 -20.58 5.30 4.62
C LYS A 60 -20.73 6.80 4.34
N SER A 61 -19.74 7.62 4.71
CA SER A 61 -19.80 9.08 4.60
C SER A 61 -19.03 9.65 3.40
N SER A 62 -18.29 8.80 2.69
CA SER A 62 -17.40 9.21 1.62
C SER A 62 -18.20 9.75 0.43
N PRO A 63 -17.84 10.93 -0.08
CA PRO A 63 -18.43 11.44 -1.31
C PRO A 63 -17.75 10.89 -2.57
N LEU A 64 -16.79 9.95 -2.41
CA LEU A 64 -15.97 9.31 -3.43
C LEU A 64 -15.96 7.78 -3.27
N PRO A 65 -15.81 6.99 -4.36
CA PRO A 65 -15.52 5.57 -4.23
C PRO A 65 -14.16 5.36 -3.56
N LEU A 66 -14.14 4.45 -2.58
CA LEU A 66 -12.92 4.12 -1.83
C LEU A 66 -12.27 2.85 -2.36
N GLU A 67 -10.95 2.83 -2.33
CA GLU A 67 -10.12 1.66 -2.59
C GLU A 67 -9.26 1.34 -1.37
N CYS A 68 -9.10 0.07 -1.03
CA CYS A 68 -8.26 -0.35 0.09
C CYS A 68 -7.11 -1.25 -0.37
N LEU A 69 -5.91 -1.01 0.15
CA LEU A 69 -4.81 -1.95 0.04
C LEU A 69 -5.15 -3.18 0.90
N VAL A 70 -5.17 -4.36 0.28
CA VAL A 70 -5.54 -5.62 0.93
C VAL A 70 -4.42 -6.63 0.98
N GLN A 71 -3.46 -6.54 0.07
CA GLN A 71 -2.37 -7.51 -0.05
C GLN A 71 -1.09 -6.82 -0.49
N GLY A 72 0.04 -7.25 0.05
CA GLY A 72 1.36 -6.79 -0.40
C GLY A 72 2.26 -6.30 0.73
N PRO A 73 3.52 -5.99 0.42
CA PRO A 73 4.45 -5.46 1.39
C PRO A 73 4.08 -4.03 1.77
N ILE A 74 3.96 -3.76 3.07
CA ILE A 74 3.76 -2.39 3.58
C ILE A 74 5.11 -1.70 3.63
N GLU A 75 5.22 -0.52 3.00
CA GLU A 75 6.37 0.35 3.15
C GLU A 75 6.33 1.04 4.51
N MET A 76 7.38 0.87 5.31
CA MET A 76 7.47 1.42 6.66
C MET A 76 8.30 2.71 6.70
N MET A 77 9.34 2.80 5.85
CA MET A 77 10.27 3.92 5.87
C MET A 77 10.86 4.13 4.49
N VAL A 78 11.00 5.40 4.12
CA VAL A 78 11.82 5.86 3.01
C VAL A 78 13.04 6.58 3.58
N SER A 79 14.21 6.26 3.06
CA SER A 79 15.50 6.78 3.52
C SER A 79 16.33 7.25 2.33
N GLU A 80 16.83 8.50 2.41
CA GLU A 80 17.86 9.01 1.48
C GLU A 80 19.22 8.31 1.71
N TYR A 81 19.40 7.69 2.89
CA TYR A 81 20.55 6.84 3.15
C TYR A 81 20.34 5.45 2.57
N CYS A 82 21.16 5.06 1.59
CA CYS A 82 21.16 3.73 0.99
C CYS A 82 22.16 2.80 1.69
N ALA A 83 21.67 1.84 2.47
CA ALA A 83 22.52 0.86 3.16
C ALA A 83 23.34 0.00 2.18
N GLY A 84 22.71 -0.46 1.08
CA GLY A 84 23.39 -1.26 0.06
C GLY A 84 24.55 -0.49 -0.59
N GLY A 85 24.32 0.77 -0.99
CA GLY A 85 25.38 1.60 -1.56
C GLY A 85 26.49 1.92 -0.56
N SER A 86 26.11 2.28 0.67
CA SER A 86 27.07 2.73 1.69
C SER A 86 27.97 1.60 2.19
N PHE A 87 27.42 0.40 2.43
CA PHE A 87 28.19 -0.70 3.01
C PHE A 87 28.71 -1.71 1.97
N LEU A 88 27.96 -1.94 0.89
CA LEU A 88 28.29 -2.96 -0.11
C LEU A 88 28.73 -2.36 -1.46
N GLY A 89 28.46 -1.07 -1.68
CA GLY A 89 28.69 -0.38 -2.95
C GLY A 89 29.85 0.60 -2.94
N HIS A 90 30.61 0.71 -1.85
CA HIS A 90 31.72 1.65 -1.71
C HIS A 90 31.36 3.10 -2.08
N LEU A 91 30.13 3.53 -1.78
CA LEU A 91 29.63 4.87 -2.10
C LEU A 91 30.49 5.97 -1.45
N ASP A 92 31.15 5.67 -0.32
CA ASP A 92 32.13 6.53 0.34
C ASP A 92 33.39 6.80 -0.50
N LYS A 93 33.69 5.93 -1.48
CA LYS A 93 34.89 5.98 -2.33
C LYS A 93 34.59 6.47 -3.75
N GLY A 94 33.35 6.86 -4.04
CA GLY A 94 32.95 7.37 -5.35
C GLY A 94 31.61 6.82 -5.81
N ALA A 95 31.51 6.48 -7.10
CA ALA A 95 30.27 5.94 -7.66
C ALA A 95 29.93 4.57 -7.05
N CYS A 96 28.67 4.39 -6.66
CA CYS A 96 28.16 3.15 -6.10
C CYS A 96 28.37 1.97 -7.06
N THR A 97 28.94 0.87 -6.57
CA THR A 97 29.13 -0.39 -7.31
C THR A 97 28.11 -1.48 -6.94
N PHE A 98 27.20 -1.22 -5.99
CA PHE A 98 26.22 -2.21 -5.56
C PHE A 98 25.17 -2.45 -6.65
N ARG A 99 24.83 -3.73 -6.89
CA ARG A 99 23.79 -4.11 -7.84
C ARG A 99 22.43 -4.11 -7.15
N CYS A 100 21.67 -3.02 -7.29
CA CYS A 100 20.34 -2.85 -6.65
C CYS A 100 19.28 -3.93 -6.99
N ARG A 101 19.54 -4.80 -7.97
CA ARG A 101 18.69 -5.97 -8.27
C ARG A 101 18.90 -7.12 -7.28
N GLU A 102 20.03 -7.16 -6.59
CA GLU A 102 20.28 -8.15 -5.56
C GLU A 102 19.39 -7.87 -4.35
N PRO A 103 18.72 -8.90 -3.79
CA PRO A 103 17.86 -8.70 -2.65
C PRO A 103 18.72 -8.37 -1.42
N LEU A 104 18.29 -7.36 -0.67
CA LEU A 104 18.94 -6.90 0.54
C LEU A 104 17.91 -6.86 1.67
N TYR A 105 18.30 -7.27 2.87
CA TYR A 105 17.42 -7.33 4.04
C TYR A 105 18.08 -6.69 5.26
N LEU A 106 17.27 -6.08 6.11
CA LEU A 106 17.64 -5.74 7.48
C LEU A 106 17.05 -6.78 8.43
N HIS A 107 17.81 -7.16 9.45
CA HIS A 107 17.38 -8.11 10.47
C HIS A 107 17.18 -7.34 11.78
N ASP A 108 16.06 -7.57 12.45
CA ASP A 108 15.87 -7.06 13.81
C ASP A 108 16.40 -8.03 14.88
N ARG A 109 16.27 -7.66 16.16
CA ARG A 109 16.67 -8.49 17.31
C ARG A 109 15.88 -9.81 17.44
N LYS A 110 14.78 -9.97 16.71
CA LYS A 110 13.96 -11.18 16.66
C LYS A 110 14.19 -11.96 15.38
N ASP A 111 15.21 -11.59 14.60
CA ASP A 111 15.57 -12.16 13.30
C ASP A 111 14.45 -12.04 12.24
N ALA A 112 13.60 -11.02 12.38
CA ALA A 112 12.64 -10.69 11.33
C ALA A 112 13.36 -10.01 10.16
N GLU A 113 13.11 -10.49 8.94
CA GLU A 113 13.74 -10.00 7.72
C GLU A 113 12.91 -8.88 7.09
N PHE A 114 13.48 -7.68 6.98
CA PHE A 114 12.86 -6.52 6.35
C PHE A 114 13.51 -6.25 5.01
N ARG A 115 12.75 -6.44 3.93
CA ARG A 115 13.27 -6.25 2.58
C ARG A 115 13.58 -4.77 2.31
N LEU A 116 14.77 -4.53 1.77
CA LEU A 116 15.18 -3.23 1.25
C LEU A 116 14.94 -3.18 -0.26
N ALA A 117 14.12 -2.22 -0.69
CA ALA A 117 13.93 -1.91 -2.09
C ALA A 117 14.61 -0.58 -2.43
N GLY A 118 15.27 -0.50 -3.59
CA GLY A 118 15.82 0.75 -4.12
C GLY A 118 14.87 1.37 -5.15
N ASP A 119 14.76 2.70 -5.15
CA ASP A 119 14.07 3.44 -6.22
C ASP A 119 15.06 4.00 -7.26
N GLN A 120 14.50 4.68 -8.27
CA GLN A 120 15.26 5.32 -9.36
C GLN A 120 16.15 6.50 -8.91
N PHE A 121 15.98 6.99 -7.69
CA PHE A 121 16.74 8.09 -7.10
C PHE A 121 17.73 7.60 -6.02
N CYS A 122 18.00 6.28 -5.98
CA CYS A 122 18.86 5.64 -4.99
C CYS A 122 18.36 5.77 -3.54
N ARG A 123 17.06 6.03 -3.35
CA ARG A 123 16.44 5.98 -2.02
C ARG A 123 16.16 4.54 -1.65
N MET A 124 16.30 4.27 -0.36
CA MET A 124 16.04 2.98 0.24
C MET A 124 14.64 2.98 0.86
N HIS A 125 13.85 2.00 0.48
CA HIS A 125 12.51 1.73 1.00
C HIS A 125 12.59 0.48 1.88
N VAL A 126 12.28 0.62 3.16
CA VAL A 126 12.21 -0.49 4.11
C VAL A 126 10.79 -1.03 4.08
N LEU A 127 10.64 -2.26 3.60
CA LEU A 127 9.37 -2.96 3.57
C LEU A 127 9.21 -3.80 4.84
N ASN A 128 7.97 -3.93 5.31
CA ASN A 128 7.64 -4.73 6.47
C ASN A 128 8.06 -6.19 6.27
N SER A 129 8.40 -6.87 7.37
CA SER A 129 8.84 -8.27 7.36
C SER A 129 7.72 -9.26 7.08
N GLN A 130 6.47 -8.81 7.23
CA GLN A 130 5.28 -9.56 6.91
C GLN A 130 4.43 -8.75 5.94
N ASP A 131 4.01 -9.41 4.86
CA ASP A 131 3.06 -8.84 3.92
C ASP A 131 1.70 -8.61 4.59
N LEU A 132 1.00 -7.58 4.16
CA LEU A 132 -0.41 -7.41 4.46
C LEU A 132 -1.21 -8.54 3.80
N SER A 133 -2.14 -9.11 4.55
CA SER A 133 -3.24 -9.90 3.99
C SER A 133 -4.51 -9.65 4.78
N VAL A 134 -5.56 -9.25 4.06
CA VAL A 134 -6.92 -9.13 4.60
C VAL A 134 -7.93 -9.94 3.78
N VAL A 135 -7.46 -11.01 3.14
CA VAL A 135 -8.31 -11.90 2.34
C VAL A 135 -9.50 -12.43 3.15
N GLY A 136 -9.30 -12.74 4.43
CA GLY A 136 -10.37 -13.23 5.31
C GLY A 136 -11.45 -12.18 5.60
N SER A 137 -11.21 -10.91 5.28
CA SER A 137 -12.17 -9.83 5.43
C SER A 137 -12.47 -9.12 4.10
N ALA A 138 -12.10 -9.71 2.96
CA ALA A 138 -12.34 -9.14 1.64
C ALA A 138 -13.85 -8.91 1.39
N ALA A 139 -14.69 -9.89 1.72
CA ALA A 139 -16.14 -9.75 1.61
C ALA A 139 -16.71 -8.73 2.60
N VAL A 140 -16.17 -8.66 3.82
CA VAL A 140 -16.56 -7.63 4.80
C VAL A 140 -16.28 -6.24 4.27
N LEU A 141 -15.10 -5.99 3.70
CA LEU A 141 -14.75 -4.72 3.07
C LEU A 141 -15.72 -4.36 1.93
N ALA A 142 -16.10 -5.33 1.10
CA ALA A 142 -17.11 -5.11 0.06
C ALA A 142 -18.48 -4.74 0.66
N CYS A 143 -18.93 -5.43 1.70
CA CYS A 143 -20.18 -5.12 2.41
C CYS A 143 -20.16 -3.73 3.07
N MET A 144 -18.99 -3.23 3.49
CA MET A 144 -18.84 -1.87 4.02
C MET A 144 -18.97 -0.77 2.96
N GLY A 145 -18.98 -1.13 1.67
CA GLY A 145 -19.06 -0.18 0.57
C GLY A 145 -17.70 0.21 -0.02
N ILE A 146 -16.63 -0.54 0.27
CA ILE A 146 -15.34 -0.37 -0.41
C ILE A 146 -15.48 -0.82 -1.87
N ALA A 147 -15.22 0.11 -2.79
CA ALA A 147 -15.48 -0.11 -4.22
C ALA A 147 -14.39 -0.95 -4.89
N ARG A 148 -13.13 -0.85 -4.42
CA ARG A 148 -11.98 -1.57 -5.02
C ARG A 148 -11.05 -2.13 -3.96
N LEU A 149 -10.55 -3.34 -4.20
CA LEU A 149 -9.51 -3.96 -3.40
C LEU A 149 -8.20 -3.96 -4.20
N ARG A 150 -7.14 -3.39 -3.64
CA ARG A 150 -5.82 -3.27 -4.28
C ARG A 150 -4.87 -4.33 -3.75
N ILE A 151 -4.25 -5.06 -4.68
CA ILE A 151 -3.11 -5.94 -4.42
C ILE A 151 -1.84 -5.22 -4.88
N ASP A 152 -0.92 -4.95 -3.96
CA ASP A 152 0.44 -4.52 -4.29
C ASP A 152 1.30 -5.75 -4.63
N GLY A 153 1.49 -5.97 -5.92
CA GLY A 153 2.27 -7.08 -6.46
C GLY A 153 3.68 -6.71 -6.89
N ARG A 154 4.21 -5.53 -6.53
CA ARG A 154 5.51 -5.02 -7.02
C ARG A 154 6.69 -5.96 -6.73
N THR A 155 6.59 -6.74 -5.65
CA THR A 155 7.61 -7.68 -5.18
C THR A 155 7.36 -9.13 -5.60
N TYR A 156 6.22 -9.41 -6.25
CA TYR A 156 5.74 -10.75 -6.57
C TYR A 156 5.97 -11.11 -8.04
N ASP A 157 6.11 -12.40 -8.32
CA ASP A 157 6.06 -12.90 -9.68
C ASP A 157 4.62 -12.95 -10.23
N ALA A 158 4.50 -13.08 -11.55
CA ALA A 158 3.20 -13.10 -12.22
C ALA A 158 2.32 -14.29 -11.79
N ALA A 159 2.92 -15.42 -11.39
CA ALA A 159 2.19 -16.60 -10.94
C ALA A 159 1.53 -16.33 -9.57
N THR A 160 2.25 -15.68 -8.67
CA THR A 160 1.81 -15.28 -7.34
C THR A 160 0.70 -14.24 -7.44
N VAL A 161 0.87 -13.21 -8.27
CA VAL A 161 -0.18 -12.20 -8.50
C VAL A 161 -1.46 -12.85 -9.04
N ARG A 162 -1.34 -13.82 -9.97
CA ARG A 162 -2.49 -14.57 -10.48
C ARG A 162 -3.19 -15.37 -9.38
N LYS A 163 -2.44 -16.10 -8.55
CA LYS A 163 -2.96 -16.89 -7.43
C LYS A 163 -3.70 -15.99 -6.42
N LEU A 164 -3.08 -14.89 -6.02
CA LEU A 164 -3.68 -13.92 -5.09
C LEU A 164 -4.94 -13.29 -5.68
N THR A 165 -4.92 -12.91 -6.96
CA THR A 165 -6.11 -12.36 -7.63
C THR A 165 -7.27 -13.35 -7.64
N ALA A 166 -7.00 -14.63 -7.93
CA ALA A 166 -8.02 -15.67 -7.88
C ALA A 166 -8.56 -15.87 -6.45
N LEU A 167 -7.67 -15.89 -5.46
CA LEU A 167 -8.02 -16.02 -4.05
C LEU A 167 -8.94 -14.89 -3.57
N TYR A 168 -8.64 -13.63 -3.90
CA TYR A 168 -9.51 -12.51 -3.51
C TYR A 168 -10.87 -12.54 -4.22
N LYS A 169 -10.94 -13.04 -5.45
CA LYS A 169 -12.23 -13.24 -6.15
C LYS A 169 -13.06 -14.32 -5.47
N GLU A 170 -12.44 -15.41 -5.04
CA GLU A 170 -13.09 -16.47 -4.28
C GLU A 170 -13.60 -15.94 -2.93
N ALA A 171 -12.76 -15.20 -2.19
CA ALA A 171 -13.13 -14.58 -0.92
C ALA A 171 -14.35 -13.66 -1.06
N LEU A 172 -14.39 -12.84 -2.12
CA LEU A 172 -15.53 -11.98 -2.41
C LEU A 172 -16.81 -12.77 -2.74
N ALA A 173 -16.68 -13.92 -3.42
CA ALA A 173 -17.82 -14.77 -3.79
C ALA A 173 -18.34 -15.63 -2.61
N ALA A 174 -17.46 -16.07 -1.72
CA ALA A 174 -17.79 -16.94 -0.59
C ALA A 174 -18.55 -16.19 0.53
N GLY A 175 -18.37 -14.88 0.64
CA GLY A 175 -19.04 -14.03 1.62
C GLY A 175 -18.24 -13.81 2.91
N PRO A 176 -18.79 -13.03 3.87
CA PRO A 176 -18.11 -12.70 5.12
C PRO A 176 -17.70 -13.94 5.92
N ASP A 177 -16.53 -13.87 6.56
CA ASP A 177 -15.99 -14.90 7.48
C ASP A 177 -15.78 -16.30 6.86
N ALA A 178 -15.84 -16.43 5.53
CA ALA A 178 -15.67 -17.70 4.84
C ALA A 178 -14.18 -18.12 4.65
N MET A 179 -13.24 -17.19 4.86
CA MET A 179 -11.81 -17.43 4.65
C MET A 179 -10.97 -16.90 5.81
N GLU A 180 -9.85 -17.56 6.05
CA GLU A 180 -8.81 -17.06 6.96
C GLU A 180 -7.73 -16.30 6.19
N ASN A 181 -7.00 -15.42 6.90
CA ASN A 181 -5.84 -14.74 6.31
C ASN A 181 -4.69 -15.71 6.07
N LEU A 182 -3.84 -15.38 5.10
CA LEU A 182 -2.69 -16.20 4.76
C LEU A 182 -1.72 -16.32 5.96
N PRO A 183 -1.13 -17.51 6.21
CA PRO A 183 -0.19 -17.69 7.31
C PRO A 183 1.06 -16.81 7.11
N GLY A 184 1.64 -16.35 8.22
CA GLY A 184 2.84 -15.50 8.18
C GLY A 184 2.62 -14.07 7.68
N THR A 185 1.37 -13.63 7.57
CA THR A 185 1.01 -12.27 7.15
C THR A 185 0.52 -11.41 8.31
N THR A 186 0.58 -10.08 8.13
CA THR A 186 -0.04 -9.12 9.04
C THR A 186 -1.41 -8.70 8.53
N ARG A 187 -2.32 -8.39 9.45
CA ARG A 187 -3.61 -7.76 9.11
C ARG A 187 -3.55 -6.23 9.07
N GLY A 188 -2.35 -5.66 9.22
CA GLY A 188 -2.13 -4.22 9.31
C GLY A 188 -2.85 -3.59 10.51
N HIS A 189 -3.10 -2.29 10.41
CA HIS A 189 -3.81 -1.55 11.45
C HIS A 189 -5.34 -1.72 11.40
N TYR A 190 -5.88 -2.33 10.34
CA TYR A 190 -7.31 -2.58 10.22
C TYR A 190 -7.91 -3.25 11.47
N PHE A 191 -7.16 -4.11 12.18
CA PHE A 191 -7.65 -4.85 13.36
C PHE A 191 -7.07 -4.39 14.70
N ARG A 192 -6.13 -3.43 14.69
CA ARG A 192 -5.45 -2.97 15.91
C ARG A 192 -5.55 -1.45 16.12
N GLY A 193 -5.86 -0.69 15.07
CA GLY A 193 -5.77 0.76 15.04
C GLY A 193 -4.33 1.26 15.15
N VAL A 194 -4.16 2.55 14.87
CA VAL A 194 -3.08 3.37 15.43
C VAL A 194 -3.76 4.22 16.50
N LEU A 195 -3.30 4.08 17.75
CA LEU A 195 -3.77 4.90 18.89
C LEU A 195 -3.27 6.34 18.73
#